data_AF-A0A7V9HCN7-F1
#
_entry.id   AF-A0A7V9HCN7-F1
#
_cell.length_a   1.000
_cell.length_b   1.000
_cell.length_c   1.000
_cell.angle_alpha   90.00
_cell.angle_beta   90.00
_cell.angle_gamma   90.00
#
_symmetry.space_group_name_H-M   'P 1'
#
loop_
_entity.id
_entity.type
_entity.pdbx_description
1 polymer ?
#
loop_
_entity_poly.entity_id
_entity_poly.type
_entity_poly.pdbx_seq_one_letter_code
_entity_poly.pdbx_strand_id
1 'polypeptide(L)' 'GAAERAAKQALKKAGGGEAVMVGDSTWDCEAAGSAGLQTVAVLTGGFSEAELRDAGASHVFRTIPDLLEDLDDTPLG' A
#
# COMPACT_ATOMS: atom_id res chain seq x y z
N GLY A 1 -0.20 15.57 -1.69
CA GLY A 1 1.22 16.03 -1.64
C GLY A 1 2.04 15.55 -2.84
N ALA A 2 3.38 15.61 -2.78
CA ALA A 2 4.24 15.12 -3.88
C ALA A 2 4.06 13.60 -4.13
N ALA A 3 3.97 12.82 -3.05
CA ALA A 3 3.72 11.38 -3.11
C ALA A 3 2.35 11.03 -3.72
N GLU A 4 1.28 11.73 -3.34
CA GLU A 4 -0.05 11.59 -3.96
C GLU A 4 -0.01 11.83 -5.49
N ARG A 5 0.74 12.85 -5.95
CA ARG A 5 0.91 13.10 -7.39
C ARG A 5 1.65 11.95 -8.08
N ALA A 6 2.66 11.37 -7.42
CA ALA A 6 3.37 10.21 -7.93
C ALA A 6 2.45 9.01 -8.05
N ALA A 7 1.63 8.72 -7.03
CA ALA A 7 0.64 7.63 -7.04
C ALA A 7 -0.38 7.80 -8.18
N LYS A 8 -0.98 8.99 -8.32
CA LYS A 8 -1.93 9.29 -9.42
C LYS A 8 -1.29 9.16 -10.81
N GLN A 9 -0.02 9.57 -10.96
CA GLN A 9 0.71 9.42 -12.22
C GLN A 9 1.07 7.97 -12.52
N ALA A 10 1.47 7.18 -11.51
CA ALA A 10 1.73 5.76 -11.67
C ALA A 10 0.46 5.03 -12.14
N LEU A 11 -0.69 5.29 -11.50
CA LEU A 11 -1.98 4.74 -11.90
C LEU A 11 -2.32 5.07 -13.36
N LYS A 12 -2.16 6.34 -13.75
CA LYS A 12 -2.40 6.77 -15.14
C LYS A 12 -1.48 6.04 -16.13
N LYS A 13 -0.21 5.83 -15.78
CA LYS A 13 0.76 5.11 -16.62
C LYS A 13 0.45 3.61 -16.74
N ALA A 14 -0.13 3.02 -15.70
CA ALA A 14 -0.55 1.63 -15.67
C ALA A 14 -1.82 1.33 -16.48
N GLY A 15 -2.44 2.35 -17.08
CA GLY A 15 -3.70 2.23 -17.84
C GLY A 15 -4.95 2.56 -17.03
N GLY A 16 -4.81 2.99 -15.77
CA GLY A 16 -5.92 3.25 -14.87
C GLY A 16 -6.58 1.97 -14.37
N GLY A 17 -7.81 2.09 -13.87
CA GLY A 17 -8.58 0.98 -13.31
C GLY A 17 -8.42 0.84 -11.79
N GLU A 18 -8.84 -0.32 -11.28
CA GLU A 18 -8.65 -0.68 -9.89
C GLU A 18 -7.16 -0.90 -9.60
N ALA A 19 -6.70 -0.33 -8.49
CA ALA A 19 -5.31 -0.42 -8.10
C ALA A 19 -5.19 -0.46 -6.57
N VAL A 20 -4.17 -1.16 -6.12
CA VAL A 20 -3.77 -1.29 -4.73
C VAL A 20 -2.33 -0.84 -4.62
N MET A 21 -2.03 -0.02 -3.62
CA MET A 21 -0.66 0.34 -3.28
C MET A 21 -0.03 -0.79 -2.47
N VAL A 22 1.20 -1.16 -2.80
CA VAL A 22 2.05 -2.01 -1.96
C VAL A 22 3.27 -1.21 -1.53
N GLY A 23 3.55 -1.15 -0.22
CA GLY A 23 4.64 -0.34 0.32
C GLY A 23 5.05 -0.74 1.74
N ASP A 24 6.06 -0.08 2.29
CA ASP A 24 6.65 -0.40 3.60
C ASP A 24 6.80 0.83 4.51
N SER A 25 6.28 1.98 4.07
CA SER A 25 6.34 3.24 4.81
C SER A 25 4.98 3.86 5.08
N THR A 26 4.89 4.68 6.14
CA THR A 26 3.68 5.47 6.43
C THR A 26 3.38 6.44 5.29
N TRP A 27 4.41 6.95 4.61
CA TRP A 27 4.28 7.84 3.46
C TRP A 27 3.54 7.18 2.29
N ASP A 28 3.78 5.89 2.03
CA ASP A 28 3.07 5.12 1.00
C ASP A 28 1.57 5.02 1.34
N CYS A 29 1.27 4.73 2.61
CA CYS A 29 -0.08 4.61 3.12
C CYS A 29 -0.86 5.92 3.01
N GLU A 30 -0.27 7.02 3.48
CA GLU A 30 -0.89 8.35 3.42
C GLU A 30 -1.08 8.84 1.97
N ALA A 31 -0.09 8.58 1.11
CA ALA A 31 -0.15 8.96 -0.30
C ALA A 31 -1.21 8.18 -1.07
N ALA A 32 -1.31 6.87 -0.83
CA ALA A 32 -2.34 6.01 -1.39
C ALA A 32 -3.73 6.43 -0.92
N GLY A 33 -3.92 6.65 0.38
CA GLY A 33 -5.18 7.15 0.94
C GLY A 33 -5.59 8.49 0.32
N SER A 34 -4.65 9.43 0.16
CA SER A 34 -4.90 10.71 -0.53
C SER A 34 -5.25 10.54 -2.02
N ALA A 35 -4.82 9.45 -2.64
CA ALA A 35 -5.14 9.07 -4.02
C ALA A 35 -6.40 8.20 -4.13
N GLY A 36 -7.04 7.83 -3.02
CA GLY A 36 -8.21 6.96 -2.98
C GLY A 36 -7.90 5.47 -3.19
N LEU A 37 -6.65 5.07 -2.96
CA LEU A 37 -6.18 3.69 -3.11
C LEU A 37 -6.08 3.01 -1.75
N GLN A 38 -6.39 1.71 -1.71
CA GLN A 38 -6.08 0.87 -0.55
C GLN A 38 -4.58 0.55 -0.54
N THR A 39 -4.02 0.38 0.67
CA THR A 39 -2.63 -0.07 0.85
C THR A 39 -2.57 -1.43 1.52
N VAL A 40 -1.74 -2.30 0.95
CA VAL A 40 -1.21 -3.51 1.58
C VAL A 40 0.24 -3.24 1.94
N ALA A 41 0.59 -3.30 3.22
CA ALA A 41 1.93 -2.96 3.68
C ALA A 41 2.75 -4.20 4.07
N VAL A 42 4.07 -4.09 3.97
CA VAL A 42 5.02 -5.14 4.38
C VAL A 42 6.06 -4.59 5.34
N LEU A 43 6.41 -5.33 6.39
CA LEU A 43 7.39 -4.92 7.42
C LEU A 43 8.85 -5.12 6.97
N THR A 44 9.15 -4.75 5.73
CA THR A 44 10.53 -4.76 5.19
C THR A 44 11.26 -3.44 5.41
N GLY A 45 10.52 -2.39 5.81
CA GLY A 45 11.02 -1.03 6.04
C GLY A 45 11.30 -0.72 7.51
N GLY A 46 11.33 0.57 7.82
CA GLY A 46 11.67 1.10 9.16
C GLY A 46 10.47 1.40 10.07
N PHE A 47 9.24 1.06 9.66
CA PHE A 47 8.02 1.39 10.39
C PHE A 47 7.40 0.16 11.03
N SER A 48 6.80 0.34 12.20
CA SER A 48 6.05 -0.70 12.89
C SER A 48 4.71 -0.97 12.23
N GLU A 49 4.14 -2.15 12.51
CA GLU A 49 2.78 -2.48 12.07
C GLU A 49 1.75 -1.45 12.54
N ALA A 50 1.87 -0.97 13.79
CA ALA A 50 0.96 0.03 14.33
C ALA A 50 1.02 1.34 13.54
N GLU A 51 2.23 1.84 13.26
CA GLU A 51 2.40 3.07 12.46
C GLU A 51 1.82 2.93 11.06
N LEU A 52 2.01 1.77 10.41
CA LEU A 52 1.46 1.51 9.08
C LEU A 52 -0.07 1.45 9.08
N ARG A 53 -0.67 0.78 10.08
CA ARG A 53 -2.13 0.73 10.24
C ARG A 53 -2.71 2.11 10.53
N ASP A 54 -2.09 2.87 11.43
CA ASP A 54 -2.50 4.24 11.75
C ASP A 54 -2.39 5.17 10.53
N ALA A 55 -1.40 4.95 9.66
CA ALA A 55 -1.25 5.66 8.40
C ALA A 55 -2.23 5.20 7.29
N GLY A 56 -3.05 4.17 7.54
CA GLY A 56 -4.12 3.73 6.64
C GLY A 56 -3.85 2.43 5.88
N ALA A 57 -2.83 1.65 6.24
CA ALA A 57 -2.66 0.30 5.69
C ALA A 57 -3.84 -0.59 6.08
N SER A 58 -4.48 -1.20 5.07
CA SER A 58 -5.60 -2.14 5.28
C SER A 58 -5.12 -3.51 5.77
N HIS A 59 -3.95 -3.94 5.27
CA HIS A 59 -3.29 -5.19 5.62
C HIS A 59 -1.81 -4.91 5.88
N VAL A 60 -1.22 -5.63 6.82
CA VAL A 60 0.21 -5.53 7.12
C VAL A 60 0.77 -6.93 7.29
N PHE A 61 1.79 -7.26 6.51
CA PHE A 61 2.45 -8.57 6.52
C PHE A 61 3.89 -8.44 7.00
N ARG A 62 4.41 -9.42 7.75
CA ARG A 62 5.79 -9.34 8.24
C ARG A 62 6.79 -9.53 7.11
N THR A 63 6.46 -10.41 6.17
CA THR A 63 7.33 -10.76 5.05
C THR A 63 6.56 -10.79 3.73
N ILE A 64 7.29 -10.77 2.61
CA ILE A 64 6.71 -10.97 1.28
C ILE A 64 6.11 -12.39 1.14
N PRO A 65 6.75 -13.47 1.63
CA PRO A 65 6.10 -14.78 1.72
C PRO A 65 4.75 -14.77 2.43
N ASP A 66 4.63 -14.13 3.60
CA ASP A 66 3.34 -14.06 4.32
C ASP A 66 2.24 -13.41 3.44
N LEU A 67 2.59 -12.36 2.69
CA LEU A 67 1.67 -11.72 1.74
C LEU A 67 1.29 -12.66 0.58
N LEU A 68 2.22 -13.46 0.08
CA LEU A 68 1.95 -14.41 -1.00
C LEU A 68 1.06 -15.57 -0.55
N GLU A 69 1.19 -16.01 0.70
CA GLU A 69 0.38 -17.09 1.28
C GLU A 69 -1.09 -16.67 1.46
N ASP A 70 -1.33 -15.41 1.82
CA ASP A 70 -2.67 -14.86 2.08
C ASP A 70 -3.16 -13.93 0.94
N LEU A 71 -2.60 -14.05 -0.28
CA LEU A 71 -2.87 -13.10 -1.37
C LEU A 71 -4.37 -12.97 -1.67
N ASP A 72 -5.06 -14.12 -1.74
CA ASP A 72 -6.50 -14.24 -2.02
C ASP A 72 -7.40 -13.55 -0.96
N ASP A 73 -6.86 -13.32 0.25
CA ASP A 73 -7.56 -12.63 1.34
C ASP A 73 -7.27 -11.11 1.36
N THR A 74 -6.57 -10.59 0.35
CA THR A 74 -6.22 -9.17 0.22
C THR A 74 -6.94 -8.51 -0.95
N PRO A 75 -6.95 -7.16 -1.04
CA PRO A 75 -7.43 -6.45 -2.22
C PRO A 75 -6.65 -6.74 -3.51
N LEU A 76 -5.54 -7.49 -3.46
CA LEU A 76 -4.75 -7.87 -4.64
C LEU A 76 -5.37 -9.05 -5.40
N GLY A 77 -6.36 -9.73 -4.82
CA GLY A 77 -7.15 -10.78 -5.45
C GLY A 77 -6.84 -12.16 -4.93
#